data_AF-A0A8H4GLL0-F1
#
_entry.id   AF-A0A8H4GLL0-F1
#
_cell.length_a   1.000
_cell.length_b   1.000
_cell.length_c   1.000
_cell.angle_alpha   90.00
_cell.angle_beta   90.00
_cell.angle_gamma   90.00
#
_symmetry.space_group_name_H-M   'P 1'
#
loop_
_entity.id
_entity.type
_entity.pdbx_description
1 polymer ?
#
loop_
_entity_poly.entity_id
_entity_poly.type
_entity_poly.pdbx_seq_one_letter_code
_entity_poly.pdbx_strand_id
1 'polypeptide(L)'
;MLAMILVLPLAVDWLRRRTYETFLVFHILFSVVALVGCFYHVIIFEDHEYWFYLWPAVVIWISDRVLRLIRIVYRNLHVRLGSHSRFQCTECVATYDKAADIIHVQLTPGSGLQPAPGQYYFLYQPFRLTGWENHPFTLGSWSYTDGARSSQCRGLKSDSTINISEIPLLPDTPSSGSDYGSIDTSADPPERKLALHFWIRPYDGWTRHLRNQCLQSPTRTIQPNILLEGPYGEQCPLWKYESVLLIAGGTGIAAAVPYIQDHLLRSSIGQTSTQDIHLIWTARQPALIRDVAGRELKQALCRKDFRVSFYVTSESMSQREIMDGVEFMCGRPDLQAIITAHAEEARLSSSSVLALVCGPSGMADQARAAVHRAMRRGCRSLRYVEESFDW
;
A
#
# COMPACT_ATOMS: atom_id res chain seq x y z
N MET A 1 25.18 -10.73 32.78
CA MET A 1 25.77 -11.85 32.01
C MET A 1 24.74 -12.89 31.56
N LEU A 2 23.97 -13.51 32.46
CA LEU A 2 22.99 -14.56 32.08
C LEU A 2 21.98 -14.12 31.00
N ALA A 3 21.38 -12.93 31.13
CA ALA A 3 20.45 -12.40 30.13
C ALA A 3 21.08 -12.27 28.73
N MET A 4 22.34 -11.83 28.64
CA MET A 4 23.05 -11.70 27.36
C MET A 4 23.32 -13.06 26.72
N ILE A 5 23.64 -14.08 27.53
CA ILE A 5 23.84 -15.46 27.05
C ILE A 5 22.52 -16.04 26.52
N LEU A 6 21.40 -15.79 27.20
CA LEU A 6 20.07 -16.30 26.81
C LEU A 6 19.54 -15.67 25.52
N VAL A 7 19.99 -14.47 25.13
CA VAL A 7 19.62 -13.83 23.86
C VAL A 7 20.23 -14.54 22.65
N LEU A 8 21.44 -15.10 22.79
CA LEU A 8 22.21 -15.62 21.65
C LEU A 8 21.54 -16.79 20.91
N PRO A 9 21.02 -17.84 21.60
CA PRO A 9 20.33 -18.94 20.93
C PRO A 9 19.06 -18.48 20.19
N LEU A 10 18.35 -17.51 20.75
CA LEU A 10 17.14 -16.95 20.15
C LEU A 10 17.46 -16.15 18.87
N ALA A 11 18.63 -15.54 18.80
CA ALA A 11 19.10 -14.78 17.64
C ALA A 11 19.61 -15.65 16.47
N VAL A 12 19.71 -16.98 16.64
CA VAL A 12 20.12 -17.88 15.56
C VAL A 12 19.12 -17.80 14.40
N ASP A 13 19.64 -17.63 13.20
CA ASP A 13 18.88 -17.32 11.99
C ASP A 13 17.75 -18.33 11.69
N TRP A 14 18.00 -19.62 11.95
CA TRP A 14 16.99 -20.66 11.82
C TRP A 14 15.80 -20.47 12.77
N LEU A 15 16.08 -20.16 14.04
CA LEU A 15 15.03 -20.00 15.07
C LEU A 15 14.29 -18.68 14.88
N ARG A 16 15.03 -17.60 14.59
CA ARG A 16 14.47 -16.28 14.28
C ARG A 16 13.49 -16.33 13.11
N ARG A 17 13.81 -17.04 12.03
CA ARG A 17 12.89 -17.15 10.87
C ARG A 17 11.65 -18.00 11.14
N ARG A 18 11.72 -18.97 12.04
CA ARG A 18 10.61 -19.88 12.33
C ARG A 18 9.63 -19.33 13.36
N THR A 19 10.14 -18.58 14.33
CA THR A 19 9.36 -18.01 15.43
C THR A 19 9.78 -16.56 15.67
N TYR A 20 9.62 -15.72 14.66
CA TYR A 20 10.07 -14.33 14.69
C TYR A 20 9.42 -13.53 15.84
N GLU A 21 8.10 -13.68 16.02
CA GLU A 21 7.37 -13.00 17.10
C GLU A 21 7.89 -13.37 18.49
N THR A 22 8.11 -14.67 18.73
CA THR A 22 8.67 -15.15 19.99
C THR A 22 10.09 -14.62 20.20
N PHE A 23 10.91 -14.64 19.15
CA PHE A 23 12.25 -14.06 19.18
C PHE A 23 12.21 -12.58 19.57
N LEU A 24 11.36 -11.78 18.92
CA LEU A 24 11.27 -10.33 19.14
C LEU A 24 10.91 -10.01 20.60
N VAL A 25 9.90 -10.68 21.17
CA VAL A 25 9.46 -10.46 22.55
C VAL A 25 10.58 -10.78 23.55
N PHE A 26 11.20 -11.96 23.44
CA PHE A 26 12.28 -12.34 24.35
C PHE A 26 13.53 -11.49 24.16
N HIS A 27 13.84 -11.08 22.93
CA HIS A 27 14.97 -10.20 22.65
C HIS A 27 14.80 -8.84 23.35
N ILE A 28 13.62 -8.23 23.26
CA ILE A 28 13.31 -6.97 23.97
C ILE A 28 13.39 -7.18 25.48
N LEU A 29 12.74 -8.21 26.00
CA LEU A 29 12.72 -8.51 27.45
C LEU A 29 14.13 -8.68 28.01
N PHE A 30 14.95 -9.53 27.40
CA PHE A 30 16.31 -9.77 27.87
C PHE A 30 17.24 -8.58 27.63
N SER A 31 17.00 -7.77 26.60
CA SER A 31 17.74 -6.51 26.40
C SER A 31 17.46 -5.51 27.53
N VAL A 32 16.20 -5.38 27.97
CA VAL A 32 15.84 -4.55 29.13
C VAL A 32 16.50 -5.09 30.41
N VAL A 33 16.41 -6.40 30.66
CA VAL A 33 17.05 -7.03 31.83
C VAL A 33 18.57 -6.84 31.80
N ALA A 34 19.21 -6.98 30.63
CA ALA A 34 20.64 -6.76 30.47
C ALA A 34 21.01 -5.29 30.75
N LEU A 35 20.24 -4.33 30.22
CA LEU A 35 20.47 -2.90 30.43
C LEU A 35 20.32 -2.51 31.89
N VAL A 36 19.25 -2.94 32.56
CA VAL A 36 19.06 -2.74 34.01
C VAL A 36 20.21 -3.40 34.79
N GLY A 37 20.60 -4.61 34.40
CA GLY A 37 21.76 -5.29 34.99
C GLY A 37 23.07 -4.51 34.83
N CYS A 38 23.27 -3.81 33.71
CA CYS A 38 24.43 -2.93 33.50
C CYS A 38 24.43 -1.75 34.48
N PHE A 39 23.28 -1.10 34.72
CA PHE A 39 23.16 -0.03 35.72
C PHE A 39 23.51 -0.52 37.14
N TYR A 40 23.01 -1.70 37.53
CA TYR A 40 23.37 -2.30 38.81
C TYR A 40 24.83 -2.76 38.88
N HIS A 41 25.42 -3.20 37.77
CA HIS A 41 26.81 -3.63 37.74
C HIS A 41 27.78 -2.45 37.96
N VAL A 42 27.49 -1.30 37.37
CA VAL A 42 28.36 -0.11 37.47
C VAL A 42 28.09 0.75 38.71
N ILE A 43 27.08 0.41 39.52
CA ILE A 43 26.77 1.14 40.76
C ILE A 43 27.87 1.01 41.82
N ILE A 44 28.75 0.01 41.68
CA ILE A 44 29.88 -0.24 42.57
C ILE A 44 30.98 0.83 42.46
N PHE A 45 31.00 1.60 41.36
CA PHE A 45 31.93 2.70 41.17
C PHE A 45 31.34 3.97 41.79
N GLU A 46 32.18 4.74 42.48
CA GLU A 46 31.78 5.97 43.16
C GLU A 46 31.15 6.97 42.17
N ASP A 47 30.23 7.80 42.68
CA ASP A 47 29.57 8.90 41.97
C ASP A 47 28.84 8.57 40.65
N HIS A 48 28.50 7.30 40.40
CA HIS A 48 27.74 6.89 39.22
C HIS A 48 28.38 7.31 37.89
N GLU A 49 29.72 7.46 37.84
CA GLU A 49 30.46 8.01 36.69
C GLU A 49 30.09 7.34 35.35
N TYR A 50 29.77 6.05 35.37
CA TYR A 50 29.46 5.27 34.18
C TYR A 50 28.00 5.38 33.70
N TRP A 51 27.10 6.00 34.46
CA TRP A 51 25.69 6.15 34.05
C TRP A 51 25.55 6.99 32.78
N PHE A 52 26.45 7.94 32.57
CA PHE A 52 26.48 8.79 31.37
C PHE A 52 26.60 7.96 30.07
N TYR A 53 27.21 6.78 30.10
CA TYR A 53 27.29 5.88 28.93
C TYR A 53 26.03 5.06 28.70
N LEU A 54 25.22 4.81 29.74
CA LEU A 54 24.04 3.96 29.67
C LEU A 54 22.76 4.76 29.37
N TRP A 55 22.63 5.97 29.91
CA TRP A 55 21.46 6.82 29.72
C TRP A 55 21.14 7.16 28.25
N PRO A 56 22.10 7.42 27.36
CA PRO A 56 21.82 7.66 25.95
C PRO A 56 21.05 6.50 25.29
N ALA A 57 21.36 5.24 25.62
CA ALA A 57 20.64 4.09 25.10
C ALA A 57 19.17 4.07 25.57
N VAL A 58 18.92 4.39 26.84
CA VAL A 58 17.56 4.50 27.40
C VAL A 58 16.79 5.63 26.72
N VAL A 59 17.40 6.81 26.63
CA VAL A 59 16.76 8.01 26.04
C VAL A 59 16.44 7.79 24.58
N ILE A 60 17.37 7.27 23.77
CA ILE A 60 17.13 7.00 22.34
C ILE A 60 16.00 5.99 22.17
N TRP A 61 16.03 4.88 22.94
CA TRP A 61 15.01 3.84 22.84
C TRP A 61 13.61 4.36 23.24
N ILE A 62 13.48 5.03 24.39
CA ILE A 62 12.19 5.59 24.83
C ILE A 62 11.71 6.66 23.85
N SER A 63 12.59 7.55 23.40
CA SER A 63 12.23 8.64 22.48
C SER A 63 11.68 8.10 21.16
N ASP A 64 12.32 7.10 20.58
CA ASP A 64 11.83 6.45 19.35
C ASP A 64 10.45 5.81 19.55
N ARG A 65 10.19 5.13 20.69
CA ARG A 65 8.87 4.56 21.00
C ARG A 65 7.80 5.62 21.20
N VAL A 66 8.11 6.71 21.92
CA VAL A 66 7.19 7.83 22.16
C VAL A 66 6.86 8.54 20.85
N LEU A 67 7.85 8.80 19.99
CA LEU A 67 7.63 9.44 18.69
C LEU A 67 6.72 8.60 17.77
N ARG A 68 6.86 7.28 17.79
CA ARG A 68 5.95 6.37 17.07
C ARG A 68 4.53 6.42 17.63
N LEU A 69 4.36 6.39 18.96
CA LEU A 69 3.05 6.51 19.60
C LEU A 69 2.37 7.84 19.25
N ILE A 70 3.10 8.95 19.34
CA ILE A 70 2.61 10.28 18.96
C ILE A 70 2.17 10.28 17.49
N ARG A 71 2.97 9.69 16.59
CA ARG A 71 2.65 9.60 15.17
C ARG A 71 1.37 8.78 14.93
N ILE A 72 1.21 7.63 15.57
CA ILE A 72 0.00 6.81 15.47
C ILE A 72 -1.22 7.60 15.95
N VAL A 73 -1.14 8.24 17.11
CA VAL A 73 -2.23 9.05 17.65
C VAL A 73 -2.58 10.19 16.69
N TYR A 74 -1.59 10.98 16.27
CA TYR A 74 -1.78 12.11 15.36
C TYR A 74 -2.38 11.73 14.01
N ARG A 75 -2.00 10.56 13.45
CA ARG A 75 -2.49 10.11 12.15
C ARG A 75 -3.88 9.50 12.19
N ASN A 76 -4.27 8.89 13.30
CA ASN A 76 -5.52 8.12 13.40
C ASN A 76 -6.63 8.80 14.20
N LEU A 77 -6.28 9.71 15.11
CA LEU A 77 -7.24 10.39 15.97
C LEU A 77 -7.22 11.88 15.66
N HIS A 78 -8.25 12.37 14.98
CA HIS A 78 -8.44 13.80 14.76
C HIS A 78 -9.72 14.28 15.44
N VAL A 79 -9.56 15.24 16.35
CA VAL A 79 -10.67 15.93 17.00
C VAL A 79 -10.77 17.31 16.38
N ARG A 80 -11.80 17.55 15.55
CA ARG A 80 -12.11 18.91 15.11
C ARG A 80 -12.93 19.59 16.22
N LEU A 81 -12.31 20.54 16.92
CA LEU A 81 -13.02 21.42 17.85
C LEU A 81 -13.75 22.51 17.04
N GLY A 82 -15.05 22.34 16.87
CA GLY A 82 -15.98 23.34 16.34
C GLY A 82 -17.33 23.24 17.06
N SER A 83 -18.36 23.94 16.57
CA SER A 83 -19.71 23.95 17.19
C SER A 83 -20.34 22.55 17.35
N HIS A 84 -19.83 21.55 16.64
CA HIS A 84 -20.04 20.13 16.92
C HIS A 84 -18.69 19.41 16.88
N SER A 85 -18.21 18.97 18.05
CA SER A 85 -17.02 18.12 18.17
C SER A 85 -17.23 16.82 17.39
N ARG A 86 -16.55 16.67 16.24
CA ARG A 86 -16.55 15.45 15.43
C ARG A 86 -15.24 14.71 15.64
N PHE A 87 -15.34 13.47 16.12
CA PHE A 87 -14.25 12.51 16.17
C PHE A 87 -14.14 11.83 14.80
N GLN A 88 -13.04 12.07 14.08
CA GLN A 88 -12.71 11.32 12.88
C GLN A 88 -11.65 10.29 13.25
N CYS A 89 -12.02 9.02 13.15
CA CYS A 89 -11.13 7.88 13.36
C CYS A 89 -10.83 7.24 11.99
N THR A 90 -9.67 6.59 11.89
CA THR A 90 -9.35 5.78 10.71
C THR A 90 -10.36 4.64 10.57
N GLU A 91 -11.04 4.60 9.43
CA GLU A 91 -11.96 3.51 9.08
C GLU A 91 -11.23 2.50 8.19
N CYS A 92 -11.47 1.20 8.44
CA CYS A 92 -10.87 0.13 7.67
C CYS A 92 -11.93 -0.85 7.17
N VAL A 93 -11.82 -1.23 5.90
CA VAL A 93 -12.56 -2.34 5.31
C VAL A 93 -11.55 -3.33 4.75
N ALA A 94 -11.64 -4.60 5.16
CA ALA A 94 -10.80 -5.66 4.64
C ALA A 94 -11.67 -6.73 3.97
N THR A 95 -11.36 -7.05 2.71
CA THR A 95 -12.07 -8.06 1.91
C THR A 95 -11.08 -9.09 1.41
N TYR A 96 -11.36 -10.38 1.63
CA TYR A 96 -10.53 -11.46 1.08
C TYR A 96 -11.07 -11.99 -0.24
N ASP A 97 -10.27 -11.87 -1.30
CA ASP A 97 -10.52 -12.51 -2.58
C ASP A 97 -9.80 -13.85 -2.66
N LYS A 98 -10.59 -14.92 -2.74
CA LYS A 98 -10.10 -16.30 -2.85
C LYS A 98 -9.47 -16.60 -4.21
N ALA A 99 -9.91 -15.94 -5.28
CA ALA A 99 -9.41 -16.19 -6.63
C ALA A 99 -8.03 -15.54 -6.84
N ALA A 100 -7.86 -14.31 -6.32
CA ALA A 100 -6.57 -13.61 -6.32
C ALA A 100 -5.62 -14.10 -5.20
N ASP A 101 -6.16 -14.71 -4.16
CA ASP A 101 -5.48 -15.03 -2.90
C ASP A 101 -4.84 -13.80 -2.25
N ILE A 102 -5.64 -12.73 -2.15
CA ILE A 102 -5.24 -11.41 -1.64
C ILE A 102 -6.32 -10.87 -0.71
N ILE A 103 -5.89 -10.21 0.35
CA ILE A 103 -6.72 -9.36 1.20
C ILE A 103 -6.58 -7.93 0.68
N HIS A 104 -7.67 -7.39 0.15
CA HIS A 104 -7.76 -5.97 -0.19
C HIS A 104 -8.15 -5.20 1.07
N VAL A 105 -7.24 -4.35 1.54
CA VAL A 105 -7.46 -3.49 2.70
C VAL A 105 -7.62 -2.05 2.23
N GLN A 106 -8.80 -1.49 2.47
CA GLN A 106 -9.11 -0.08 2.22
C GLN A 106 -9.10 0.68 3.55
N LEU A 107 -8.25 1.69 3.67
CA LEU A 107 -8.12 2.56 4.83
C LEU A 107 -8.51 3.99 4.48
N THR A 108 -9.46 4.54 5.21
CA THR A 108 -9.85 5.95 5.15
C THR A 108 -9.23 6.64 6.36
N PRO A 109 -8.09 7.35 6.23
CA PRO A 109 -7.43 7.97 7.37
C PRO A 109 -8.29 9.08 7.99
N GLY A 110 -8.27 9.20 9.31
CA GLY A 110 -8.94 10.29 10.03
C GLY A 110 -8.25 11.66 9.87
N SER A 111 -7.07 11.70 9.25
CA SER A 111 -6.27 12.92 9.06
C SER A 111 -6.08 13.26 7.58
N GLY A 112 -5.83 14.55 7.29
CA GLY A 112 -5.48 15.03 5.96
C GLY A 112 -4.10 14.54 5.53
N LEU A 113 -4.05 13.39 4.87
CA LEU A 113 -2.85 12.78 4.34
C LEU A 113 -2.73 13.08 2.84
N GLN A 114 -1.51 13.30 2.36
CA GLN A 114 -1.22 13.40 0.93
C GLN A 114 -0.44 12.14 0.52
N PRO A 115 -1.10 11.15 -0.10
CA PRO A 115 -0.44 9.94 -0.55
C PRO A 115 0.50 10.26 -1.72
N ALA A 116 1.56 9.47 -1.81
CA ALA A 116 2.56 9.63 -2.85
C ALA A 116 3.18 8.27 -3.22
N PRO A 117 3.72 8.11 -4.43
CA PRO A 117 4.31 6.84 -4.85
C PRO A 117 5.58 6.50 -4.05
N GLY A 118 5.92 5.20 -4.01
CA GLY A 118 7.05 4.69 -3.21
C GLY A 118 6.80 4.69 -1.69
N GLN A 119 5.60 5.08 -1.24
CA GLN A 119 5.28 5.11 0.18
C GLN A 119 4.79 3.75 0.70
N TYR A 120 5.18 3.45 1.93
CA TYR A 120 4.62 2.35 2.70
C TYR A 120 4.17 2.83 4.09
N TYR A 121 3.32 2.04 4.72
CA TYR A 121 2.71 2.35 6.01
C TYR A 121 2.77 1.12 6.91
N PHE A 122 2.92 1.33 8.21
CA PHE A 122 2.71 0.25 9.19
C PHE A 122 1.25 0.21 9.58
N LEU A 123 0.67 -1.00 9.53
CA LEU A 123 -0.68 -1.28 9.97
C LEU A 123 -0.65 -1.96 11.33
N TYR A 124 -1.48 -1.47 12.25
CA TYR A 124 -1.60 -1.97 13.62
C TYR A 124 -3.04 -2.38 13.90
N GLN A 125 -3.24 -3.53 14.55
CA GLN A 125 -4.57 -3.94 15.00
C GLN A 125 -4.64 -3.90 16.53
N PRO A 126 -5.09 -2.79 17.16
CA PRO A 126 -5.05 -2.65 18.61
C PRO A 126 -5.90 -3.70 19.34
N PHE A 127 -5.62 -3.90 20.63
CA PHE A 127 -6.34 -4.80 21.55
C PHE A 127 -6.24 -6.30 21.23
N ARG A 128 -5.20 -6.71 20.51
CA ARG A 128 -4.80 -8.12 20.37
C ARG A 128 -3.41 -8.34 20.95
N LEU A 129 -3.12 -9.58 21.34
CA LEU A 129 -1.76 -10.00 21.72
C LEU A 129 -0.77 -9.75 20.58
N THR A 130 -1.21 -9.95 19.33
CA THR A 130 -0.49 -9.60 18.09
C THR A 130 -0.66 -8.12 17.69
N GLY A 131 -1.42 -7.33 18.45
CA GLY A 131 -1.76 -5.94 18.11
C GLY A 131 -0.63 -4.94 18.31
N TRP A 132 0.46 -5.39 18.93
CA TRP A 132 1.73 -4.66 19.04
C TRP A 132 2.65 -4.91 17.85
N GLU A 133 2.28 -5.82 16.95
CA GLU A 133 3.04 -6.11 15.73
C GLU A 133 2.81 -4.98 14.72
N ASN A 134 3.90 -4.41 14.23
CA ASN A 134 3.91 -3.38 13.22
C ASN A 134 4.16 -4.03 11.85
N HIS A 135 3.11 -4.15 11.03
CA HIS A 135 3.22 -4.80 9.72
C HIS A 135 3.35 -3.75 8.61
N PRO A 136 4.52 -3.63 7.95
CA PRO A 136 4.68 -2.70 6.84
C PRO A 136 3.96 -3.21 5.59
N PHE A 137 3.25 -2.31 4.92
CA PHE A 137 2.66 -2.56 3.61
C PHE A 137 2.82 -1.35 2.70
N THR A 138 3.28 -1.60 1.49
CA THR A 138 3.38 -0.61 0.43
C THR A 138 1.98 -0.14 0.04
N LEU A 139 1.82 1.16 -0.12
CA LEU A 139 0.59 1.74 -0.64
C LEU A 139 0.39 1.24 -2.07
N GLY A 140 -0.69 0.50 -2.33
CA GLY A 140 -0.96 -0.05 -3.65
C GLY A 140 -1.62 0.96 -4.59
N SER A 141 -2.61 1.70 -4.09
CA SER A 141 -3.22 2.81 -4.82
C SER A 141 -3.94 3.74 -3.85
N TRP A 142 -4.34 4.91 -4.32
CA TRP A 142 -5.27 5.78 -3.59
C TRP A 142 -6.40 6.28 -4.47
N SER A 143 -7.52 6.61 -3.84
CA SER A 143 -8.68 7.21 -4.49
C SER A 143 -9.30 8.29 -3.60
N TYR A 144 -10.05 9.20 -4.23
CA TYR A 144 -10.83 10.21 -3.53
C TYR A 144 -12.30 9.90 -3.78
N THR A 145 -13.05 9.67 -2.70
CA THR A 145 -14.50 9.49 -2.76
C THR A 145 -15.16 10.82 -2.42
N ASP A 146 -16.08 11.27 -3.27
CA ASP A 146 -16.94 12.40 -2.93
C ASP A 146 -17.86 11.94 -1.79
N GLY A 147 -17.87 12.70 -0.69
CA GLY A 147 -18.69 12.37 0.48
C GLY A 147 -20.17 12.38 0.12
N ALA A 148 -20.73 11.22 -0.21
CA ALA A 148 -22.17 11.07 -0.29
C ALA A 148 -22.75 11.40 1.09
N ARG A 149 -23.55 12.46 1.18
CA ARG A 149 -24.44 12.69 2.31
C ARG A 149 -25.24 11.39 2.47
N SER A 150 -25.09 10.70 3.59
CA SER A 150 -26.00 9.61 3.95
C SER A 150 -27.38 10.23 4.10
N SER A 151 -28.17 10.25 3.02
CA SER A 151 -29.60 10.42 3.12
C SER A 151 -30.09 9.22 3.93
N GLN A 152 -30.25 9.43 5.24
CA GLN A 152 -31.05 8.56 6.07
C GLN A 152 -32.41 8.46 5.39
N CYS A 153 -32.68 7.34 4.73
CA CYS A 153 -34.04 6.94 4.43
C CYS A 153 -34.73 6.74 5.79
N ARG A 154 -35.35 7.80 6.32
CA ARG A 154 -36.38 7.66 7.33
C ARG A 154 -37.46 6.81 6.68
N GLY A 155 -37.62 5.59 7.19
CA GLY A 155 -38.63 4.66 6.71
C GLY A 155 -40.00 5.34 6.73
N LEU A 156 -40.57 5.53 5.55
CA LEU A 156 -42.01 5.68 5.42
C LEU A 156 -42.62 4.35 5.85
N LYS A 157 -43.33 4.36 6.98
CA LYS A 157 -44.38 3.37 7.22
C LYS A 157 -45.39 3.55 6.09
N SER A 158 -45.50 2.56 5.20
CA SER A 158 -46.66 2.44 4.33
C SER A 158 -47.38 1.18 4.75
N ASP A 159 -48.51 1.40 5.39
CA ASP A 159 -49.61 0.46 5.39
C ASP A 159 -50.12 0.29 3.94
N SER A 160 -50.66 -0.89 3.73
CA SER A 160 -51.45 -1.44 2.63
C SER A 160 -51.85 -0.62 1.36
N THR A 161 -51.94 -1.41 0.28
CA THR A 161 -52.75 -1.30 -0.95
C THR A 161 -52.23 -0.49 -2.15
N ILE A 162 -51.66 -1.26 -3.08
CA ILE A 162 -51.44 -0.93 -4.50
C ILE A 162 -52.79 -0.79 -5.21
N ASN A 163 -52.98 0.29 -5.94
CA ASN A 163 -53.94 0.34 -7.05
C ASN A 163 -53.22 0.85 -8.30
N ILE A 164 -53.15 -0.01 -9.31
CA ILE A 164 -52.52 0.24 -10.62
C ILE A 164 -53.64 0.63 -11.57
N SER A 165 -53.70 1.90 -11.95
CA SER A 165 -54.35 2.32 -13.20
C SER A 165 -53.81 3.69 -13.59
N GLU A 166 -53.53 3.86 -14.89
CA GLU A 166 -53.36 5.13 -15.61
C GLU A 166 -51.94 5.73 -15.66
N ILE A 167 -51.25 5.38 -16.76
CA ILE A 167 -50.32 6.28 -17.46
C ILE A 167 -51.20 7.20 -18.31
N PRO A 168 -51.01 8.54 -18.27
CA PRO A 168 -50.56 9.20 -19.51
C PRO A 168 -49.65 10.45 -19.32
N LEU A 169 -48.65 10.53 -20.22
CA LEU A 169 -48.25 11.71 -21.02
C LEU A 169 -47.73 12.99 -20.32
N LEU A 170 -46.55 13.45 -20.78
CA LEU A 170 -45.98 14.80 -20.64
C LEU A 170 -46.87 15.88 -21.31
N PRO A 171 -46.51 17.18 -21.28
CA PRO A 171 -46.02 18.06 -20.20
C PRO A 171 -46.95 19.30 -20.06
N ASP A 172 -46.87 20.09 -18.99
CA ASP A 172 -47.24 21.53 -19.05
C ASP A 172 -46.70 22.32 -17.84
N THR A 173 -46.14 23.49 -18.14
CA THR A 173 -45.91 24.64 -17.21
C THR A 173 -47.13 25.57 -17.42
N PRO A 174 -47.54 26.55 -16.57
CA PRO A 174 -46.76 27.26 -15.55
C PRO A 174 -47.55 27.66 -14.27
N SER A 175 -46.86 28.27 -13.29
CA SER A 175 -47.24 29.56 -12.66
C SER A 175 -46.77 29.71 -11.22
N SER A 176 -46.04 30.82 -11.03
CA SER A 176 -46.10 31.77 -9.92
C SER A 176 -46.43 31.28 -8.51
N GLY A 177 -45.42 31.31 -7.65
CA GLY A 177 -45.57 31.27 -6.20
C GLY A 177 -44.26 31.61 -5.52
N SER A 178 -44.19 32.82 -4.97
CA SER A 178 -43.14 33.41 -4.15
C SER A 178 -42.51 32.45 -3.12
N ASP A 179 -41.18 32.44 -3.04
CA ASP A 179 -40.50 32.65 -1.75
C ASP A 179 -39.02 33.00 -1.96
N TYR A 180 -38.64 34.22 -1.58
CA TYR A 180 -37.23 34.61 -1.46
C TYR A 180 -36.66 33.96 -0.18
N GLY A 181 -36.34 32.67 -0.27
CA GLY A 181 -35.53 31.98 0.72
C GLY A 181 -34.06 32.40 0.54
N SER A 182 -33.52 33.06 1.56
CA SER A 182 -32.10 33.40 1.70
C SER A 182 -31.18 32.24 1.31
N ILE A 183 -30.32 32.45 0.32
CA ILE A 183 -29.23 31.54 -0.02
C ILE A 183 -28.20 31.66 1.12
N ASP A 184 -28.29 30.75 2.09
CA ASP A 184 -27.21 30.45 3.01
C ASP A 184 -26.02 29.92 2.20
N THR A 185 -25.17 30.85 1.78
CA THR A 185 -23.92 30.57 1.08
C THR A 185 -22.86 30.21 2.13
N SER A 186 -23.03 29.05 2.77
CA SER A 186 -21.98 28.40 3.57
C SER A 186 -22.06 26.88 3.46
N ALA A 187 -22.30 26.39 2.24
CA ALA A 187 -22.00 25.00 1.95
C ALA A 187 -20.50 24.90 1.73
N ASP A 188 -19.77 24.52 2.79
CA ASP A 188 -18.40 24.01 2.66
C ASP A 188 -18.35 23.03 1.48
N PRO A 189 -17.34 23.13 0.59
CA PRO A 189 -17.22 22.22 -0.53
C PRO A 189 -17.22 20.78 -0.02
N PRO A 190 -17.83 19.81 -0.76
CA PRO A 190 -17.92 18.44 -0.32
C PRO A 190 -16.53 17.90 0.02
N GLU A 191 -16.33 17.53 1.29
CA GLU A 191 -15.06 17.03 1.78
C GLU A 191 -14.76 15.69 1.09
N ARG A 192 -13.84 15.71 0.13
CA ARG A 192 -13.33 14.51 -0.56
C ARG A 192 -12.64 13.62 0.46
N LYS A 193 -13.16 12.41 0.67
CA LYS A 193 -12.56 11.42 1.56
C LYS A 193 -11.50 10.61 0.81
N LEU A 194 -10.27 10.68 1.31
CA LEU A 194 -9.16 9.86 0.83
C LEU A 194 -9.35 8.40 1.25
N ALA A 195 -9.15 7.47 0.32
CA ALA A 195 -9.06 6.05 0.59
C ALA A 195 -7.70 5.51 0.08
N LEU A 196 -6.98 4.83 0.97
CA LEU A 196 -5.73 4.14 0.69
C LEU A 196 -6.01 2.65 0.51
N HIS A 197 -5.44 2.05 -0.53
CA HIS A 197 -5.66 0.66 -0.88
C HIS A 197 -4.36 -0.13 -0.74
N PHE A 198 -4.43 -1.28 -0.06
CA PHE A 198 -3.33 -2.19 0.15
C PHE A 198 -3.70 -3.60 -0.33
N TRP A 199 -2.79 -4.25 -1.06
CA TRP A 199 -2.93 -5.64 -1.50
C TRP A 199 -2.04 -6.54 -0.67
N ILE A 200 -2.64 -7.21 0.31
CA ILE A 200 -1.92 -8.00 1.29
C ILE A 200 -2.07 -9.49 0.94
N ARG A 201 -0.95 -10.16 0.66
CA ARG A 201 -0.95 -11.62 0.52
C ARG A 201 -0.97 -12.27 1.91
N PRO A 202 -1.89 -13.20 2.18
CA PRO A 202 -1.87 -13.94 3.43
C PRO A 202 -0.64 -14.86 3.53
N TYR A 203 0.08 -14.79 4.64
CA TYR A 203 1.19 -15.69 4.97
C TYR A 203 0.91 -16.39 6.32
N ASP A 204 1.80 -16.26 7.29
CA ASP A 204 1.64 -16.67 8.68
C ASP A 204 1.33 -15.46 9.58
N GLY A 205 1.24 -15.72 10.89
CA GLY A 205 0.97 -14.69 11.90
C GLY A 205 -0.31 -13.88 11.64
N TRP A 206 -0.17 -12.55 11.73
CA TRP A 206 -1.28 -11.60 11.64
C TRP A 206 -2.06 -11.65 10.32
N THR A 207 -1.37 -11.76 9.17
CA THR A 207 -2.04 -11.76 7.86
C THR A 207 -2.90 -13.01 7.64
N ARG A 208 -2.45 -14.17 8.14
CA ARG A 208 -3.26 -15.41 8.16
C ARG A 208 -4.52 -15.22 8.99
N HIS A 209 -4.37 -14.61 10.15
CA HIS A 209 -5.49 -14.36 11.04
C HIS A 209 -6.49 -13.41 10.39
N LEU A 210 -6.03 -12.31 9.79
CA LEU A 210 -6.88 -11.38 9.05
C LEU A 210 -7.67 -12.09 7.94
N ARG A 211 -7.01 -12.95 7.15
CA ARG A 211 -7.68 -13.80 6.16
C ARG A 211 -8.76 -14.69 6.78
N ASN A 212 -8.45 -15.38 7.88
CA ASN A 212 -9.38 -16.28 8.55
C ASN A 212 -10.62 -15.52 9.05
N GLN A 213 -10.45 -14.28 9.52
CA GLN A 213 -11.57 -13.42 9.92
C GLN A 213 -12.44 -13.04 8.73
N CYS A 214 -11.83 -12.68 7.60
CA CYS A 214 -12.58 -12.47 6.36
C CYS A 214 -13.36 -13.74 6.00
N LEU A 215 -12.73 -14.93 6.02
CA LEU A 215 -13.38 -16.19 5.67
C LEU A 215 -14.57 -16.58 6.57
N GLN A 216 -14.62 -16.08 7.81
CA GLN A 216 -15.76 -16.28 8.72
C GLN A 216 -16.96 -15.38 8.38
N SER A 217 -16.74 -14.29 7.64
CA SER A 217 -17.82 -13.40 7.18
C SER A 217 -18.49 -13.96 5.91
N PRO A 218 -19.84 -13.97 5.81
CA PRO A 218 -20.54 -14.43 4.62
C PRO A 218 -20.12 -13.71 3.33
N THR A 219 -19.83 -12.42 3.42
CA THR A 219 -19.39 -11.57 2.30
C THR A 219 -17.87 -11.53 2.14
N ARG A 220 -17.14 -12.30 2.96
CA ARG A 220 -15.68 -12.27 3.08
C ARG A 220 -15.10 -10.88 3.39
N THR A 221 -15.94 -10.00 3.90
CA THR A 221 -15.62 -8.61 4.20
C THR A 221 -15.85 -8.34 5.68
N ILE A 222 -14.92 -7.65 6.30
CA ILE A 222 -14.92 -7.27 7.71
C ILE A 222 -14.49 -5.80 7.86
N GLN A 223 -14.81 -5.21 9.01
CA GLN A 223 -14.38 -3.86 9.38
C GLN A 223 -13.50 -3.94 10.64
N PRO A 224 -12.22 -4.33 10.51
CA PRO A 224 -11.33 -4.44 11.65
C PRO A 224 -10.91 -3.04 12.13
N ASN A 225 -10.65 -2.88 13.42
CA ASN A 225 -9.96 -1.68 13.89
C ASN A 225 -8.49 -1.77 13.47
N ILE A 226 -8.06 -0.94 12.53
CA ILE A 226 -6.67 -0.84 12.08
C ILE A 226 -6.20 0.61 12.22
N LEU A 227 -5.05 0.81 12.86
CA LEU A 227 -4.36 2.09 12.94
C LEU A 227 -3.24 2.14 11.90
N LEU A 228 -3.07 3.32 11.32
CA LEU A 228 -2.11 3.63 10.26
C LEU A 228 -0.93 4.43 10.82
N GLU A 229 0.29 4.00 10.58
CA GLU A 229 1.50 4.80 10.86
C GLU A 229 2.28 5.05 9.57
N GLY A 230 2.54 6.33 9.28
CA GLY A 230 3.29 6.75 8.10
C GLY A 230 2.98 8.19 7.70
N PRO A 231 3.37 8.58 6.47
CA PRO A 231 4.02 7.75 5.45
C PRO A 231 5.49 7.45 5.77
N TYR A 232 5.98 6.33 5.25
CA TYR A 232 7.40 5.98 5.14
C TYR A 232 7.77 5.74 3.68
N GLY A 233 9.07 5.66 3.39
CA GLY A 233 9.58 5.44 2.03
C GLY A 233 10.02 6.73 1.35
N GLU A 234 10.73 6.56 0.24
CA GLU A 234 11.24 7.65 -0.59
C GLU A 234 10.72 7.52 -2.00
N GLN A 235 10.53 8.66 -2.66
CA GLN A 235 10.09 8.69 -4.06
C GLN A 235 11.27 8.51 -5.00
N CYS A 236 11.12 7.60 -5.94
CA CYS A 236 11.90 7.61 -7.16
C CYS A 236 11.26 8.61 -8.15
N PRO A 237 11.97 9.66 -8.62
CA PRO A 237 11.37 10.66 -9.50
C PRO A 237 11.27 10.15 -10.95
N LEU A 238 10.34 9.23 -11.21
CA LEU A 238 10.11 8.61 -12.52
C LEU A 238 9.89 9.63 -13.63
N TRP A 239 9.20 10.73 -13.32
CA TRP A 239 8.90 11.83 -14.24
C TRP A 239 10.14 12.56 -14.80
N LYS A 240 11.34 12.27 -14.30
CA LYS A 240 12.61 12.79 -14.85
C LYS A 240 13.17 11.92 -15.98
N TYR A 241 12.62 10.73 -16.19
CA TYR A 241 13.09 9.76 -17.19
C TYR A 241 12.11 9.69 -18.34
N GLU A 242 12.61 9.79 -19.57
CA GLU A 242 11.83 9.67 -20.80
C GLU A 242 11.21 8.28 -21.01
N SER A 243 11.93 7.21 -20.67
CA SER A 243 11.46 5.83 -20.81
C SER A 243 11.59 5.07 -19.48
N VAL A 244 10.51 4.42 -19.05
CA VAL A 244 10.43 3.75 -17.75
C VAL A 244 9.97 2.30 -17.93
N LEU A 245 10.77 1.36 -17.45
CA LEU A 245 10.45 -0.06 -17.37
C LEU A 245 10.10 -0.43 -15.92
N LEU A 246 8.84 -0.79 -15.68
CA LEU A 246 8.35 -1.25 -14.39
C LEU A 246 8.25 -2.77 -14.40
N ILE A 247 8.97 -3.47 -13.52
CA ILE A 247 8.96 -4.92 -13.43
C ILE A 247 8.40 -5.33 -12.06
N ALA A 248 7.21 -5.91 -12.06
CA ALA A 248 6.51 -6.31 -10.86
C ALA A 248 6.30 -7.83 -10.78
N GLY A 249 6.44 -8.39 -9.57
CA GLY A 249 6.18 -9.79 -9.26
C GLY A 249 5.15 -9.96 -8.14
N GLY A 250 4.04 -10.65 -8.42
CA GLY A 250 2.98 -10.90 -7.44
C GLY A 250 2.40 -9.60 -6.87
N THR A 251 2.40 -9.46 -5.55
CA THR A 251 1.97 -8.24 -4.83
C THR A 251 2.94 -7.07 -4.96
N GLY A 252 4.14 -7.28 -5.55
CA GLY A 252 5.08 -6.20 -5.89
C GLY A 252 4.51 -5.17 -6.89
N ILE A 253 3.34 -5.44 -7.49
CA ILE A 253 2.58 -4.45 -8.25
C ILE A 253 2.23 -3.21 -7.43
N ALA A 254 2.17 -3.34 -6.10
CA ALA A 254 1.98 -2.22 -5.18
C ALA A 254 3.07 -1.16 -5.28
N ALA A 255 4.28 -1.50 -5.73
CA ALA A 255 5.32 -0.52 -6.00
C ALA A 255 5.04 0.27 -7.29
N ALA A 256 4.47 -0.36 -8.31
CA ALA A 256 4.34 0.22 -9.65
C ALA A 256 3.06 1.05 -9.85
N VAL A 257 1.91 0.58 -9.35
CA VAL A 257 0.61 1.26 -9.55
C VAL A 257 0.60 2.72 -9.03
N PRO A 258 1.15 3.05 -7.85
CA PRO A 258 1.24 4.42 -7.36
C PRO A 258 1.96 5.35 -8.33
N TYR A 259 3.05 4.88 -8.94
CA TYR A 259 3.81 5.64 -9.92
C TYR A 259 3.05 5.82 -11.23
N ILE A 260 2.25 4.83 -11.63
CA ILE A 260 1.38 4.94 -12.80
C ILE A 260 0.30 5.99 -12.53
N GLN A 261 -0.32 6.00 -11.33
CA GLN A 261 -1.27 7.04 -10.93
C GLN A 261 -0.64 8.45 -10.91
N ASP A 262 0.59 8.57 -10.39
CA ASP A 262 1.35 9.82 -10.40
C ASP A 262 1.69 10.29 -11.82
N HIS A 263 2.05 9.37 -12.73
CA HIS A 263 2.27 9.68 -14.16
C HIS A 263 1.01 10.18 -14.84
N LEU A 264 -0.15 9.55 -14.60
CA LEU A 264 -1.44 10.02 -15.13
C LEU A 264 -1.73 11.46 -14.70
N LEU A 265 -1.52 11.76 -13.41
CA LEU A 265 -1.71 13.10 -12.86
C LEU A 265 -0.74 14.10 -13.50
N ARG A 266 0.57 13.81 -13.48
CA ARG A 266 1.61 14.72 -14.01
C ARG A 266 1.49 14.95 -15.51
N SER A 267 1.15 13.91 -16.27
CA SER A 267 0.93 14.04 -17.71
C SER A 267 -0.23 14.98 -18.02
N SER A 268 -1.31 14.94 -17.22
CA SER A 268 -2.47 15.84 -17.43
C SER A 268 -2.14 17.33 -17.24
N ILE A 269 -1.10 17.65 -16.47
CA ILE A 269 -0.63 19.02 -16.19
C ILE A 269 0.70 19.37 -16.87
N GLY A 270 1.22 18.49 -17.73
CA GLY A 270 2.49 18.71 -18.44
C GLY A 270 3.75 18.72 -17.55
N GLN A 271 3.72 18.04 -16.39
CA GLN A 271 4.83 18.01 -15.42
C GLN A 271 5.59 16.68 -15.42
N THR A 272 5.80 16.07 -16.59
CA THR A 272 6.59 14.85 -16.75
C THR A 272 7.38 14.87 -18.04
N SER A 273 8.62 14.39 -17.99
CA SER A 273 9.44 14.08 -19.16
C SER A 273 9.20 12.67 -19.69
N THR A 274 8.47 11.84 -18.94
CA THR A 274 8.18 10.45 -19.31
C THR A 274 7.24 10.38 -20.49
N GLN A 275 7.69 9.71 -21.55
CA GLN A 275 6.98 9.55 -22.82
C GLN A 275 6.55 8.10 -23.07
N ASP A 276 7.16 7.13 -22.37
CA ASP A 276 6.84 5.72 -22.49
C ASP A 276 7.05 5.02 -21.14
N ILE A 277 6.01 4.31 -20.69
CA ILE A 277 6.06 3.41 -19.54
C ILE A 277 5.70 2.00 -20.00
N HIS A 278 6.60 1.05 -19.77
CA HIS A 278 6.34 -0.37 -20.01
C HIS A 278 6.25 -1.13 -18.68
N LEU A 279 5.06 -1.63 -18.35
CA LEU A 279 4.83 -2.50 -17.20
C LEU A 279 4.94 -3.98 -17.60
N ILE A 280 5.92 -4.67 -17.02
CA ILE A 280 6.03 -6.13 -17.02
C ILE A 280 5.51 -6.63 -15.68
N TRP A 281 4.35 -7.28 -15.66
CA TRP A 281 3.80 -7.81 -14.41
C TRP A 281 3.60 -9.30 -14.48
N THR A 282 4.29 -10.01 -13.59
CA THR A 282 4.19 -11.47 -13.45
C THR A 282 3.41 -11.84 -12.18
N ALA A 283 2.37 -12.65 -12.29
CA ALA A 283 1.64 -13.17 -11.13
C ALA A 283 1.28 -14.65 -11.31
N ARG A 284 1.03 -15.34 -10.19
CA ARG A 284 0.51 -16.72 -10.21
C ARG A 284 -0.99 -16.75 -10.48
N GLN A 285 -1.74 -15.86 -9.83
CA GLN A 285 -3.20 -15.78 -9.93
C GLN A 285 -3.61 -14.78 -11.01
N PRO A 286 -4.28 -15.20 -12.10
CA PRO A 286 -4.77 -14.28 -13.14
C PRO A 286 -5.86 -13.35 -12.61
N ALA A 287 -6.61 -13.76 -11.58
CA ALA A 287 -7.64 -12.94 -10.95
C ALA A 287 -7.08 -11.65 -10.34
N LEU A 288 -5.87 -11.69 -9.76
CA LEU A 288 -5.21 -10.50 -9.24
C LEU A 288 -4.90 -9.50 -10.36
N ILE A 289 -4.35 -9.98 -11.48
CA ILE A 289 -4.05 -9.13 -12.63
C ILE A 289 -5.33 -8.50 -13.16
N ARG A 290 -6.40 -9.30 -13.31
CA ARG A 290 -7.68 -8.83 -13.82
C ARG A 290 -8.29 -7.74 -12.94
N ASP A 291 -8.29 -7.93 -11.62
CA ASP A 291 -8.88 -6.97 -10.70
C ASP A 291 -8.16 -5.61 -10.78
N VAL A 292 -6.82 -5.63 -10.70
CA VAL A 292 -6.01 -4.40 -10.76
C VAL A 292 -6.02 -3.76 -12.15
N ALA A 293 -6.03 -4.56 -13.22
CA ALA A 293 -6.16 -4.08 -14.59
C ALA A 293 -7.51 -3.38 -14.83
N GLY A 294 -8.59 -3.97 -14.31
CA GLY A 294 -9.96 -3.47 -14.49
C GLY A 294 -10.30 -2.26 -13.63
N ARG A 295 -9.54 -1.99 -12.57
CA ARG A 295 -9.77 -0.87 -11.65
C ARG A 295 -8.66 0.17 -11.77
N GLU A 296 -7.52 -0.06 -11.14
CA GLU A 296 -6.47 0.95 -10.95
C GLU A 296 -5.72 1.27 -12.25
N LEU A 297 -5.48 0.27 -13.11
CA LEU A 297 -4.77 0.49 -14.37
C LEU A 297 -5.70 0.82 -15.54
N LYS A 298 -7.03 0.78 -15.35
CA LYS A 298 -8.00 0.96 -16.44
C LYS A 298 -7.76 2.24 -17.25
N GLN A 299 -7.48 3.35 -16.57
CA GLN A 299 -7.20 4.62 -17.23
C GLN A 299 -5.85 4.62 -17.97
N ALA A 300 -4.82 3.97 -17.41
CA ALA A 300 -3.50 3.88 -18.02
C ALA A 300 -3.53 3.00 -19.28
N LEU A 301 -4.29 1.90 -19.28
CA LEU A 301 -4.43 0.99 -20.41
C LEU A 301 -5.02 1.65 -21.67
N CYS A 302 -5.74 2.76 -21.53
CA CYS A 302 -6.27 3.52 -22.66
C CYS A 302 -5.27 4.51 -23.27
N ARG A 303 -4.06 4.65 -22.69
CA ARG A 303 -3.07 5.63 -23.15
C ARG A 303 -2.07 5.04 -24.12
N LYS A 304 -1.52 5.91 -24.98
CA LYS A 304 -0.51 5.52 -25.99
C LYS A 304 0.91 5.43 -25.42
N ASP A 305 1.18 6.14 -24.33
CA ASP A 305 2.46 6.18 -23.61
C ASP A 305 2.56 5.12 -22.51
N PHE A 306 1.60 4.19 -22.44
CA PHE A 306 1.59 3.11 -21.46
C PHE A 306 1.41 1.76 -22.17
N ARG A 307 2.37 0.86 -21.96
CA ARG A 307 2.37 -0.51 -22.48
C ARG A 307 2.39 -1.47 -21.31
N VAL A 308 1.72 -2.61 -21.46
CA VAL A 308 1.71 -3.64 -20.43
C VAL A 308 1.93 -5.02 -21.03
N SER A 309 2.62 -5.87 -20.29
CA SER A 309 2.79 -7.28 -20.62
C SER A 309 2.52 -8.10 -19.36
N PHE A 310 1.39 -8.80 -19.37
CA PHE A 310 0.96 -9.64 -18.25
C PHE A 310 1.48 -11.07 -18.43
N TYR A 311 2.16 -11.58 -17.40
CA TYR A 311 2.69 -12.94 -17.37
C TYR A 311 2.03 -13.75 -16.27
N VAL A 312 1.49 -14.92 -16.62
CA VAL A 312 0.89 -15.87 -15.67
C VAL A 312 1.78 -17.10 -15.56
N THR A 313 2.21 -17.41 -14.34
CA THR A 313 3.12 -18.56 -14.08
C THR A 313 2.40 -19.77 -13.49
N SER A 314 1.06 -19.81 -13.50
CA SER A 314 0.31 -20.99 -13.08
C SER A 314 0.48 -22.13 -14.09
N GLU A 315 0.65 -23.35 -13.62
CA GLU A 315 0.75 -24.56 -14.46
C GLU A 315 -0.54 -24.87 -15.24
N SER A 316 -1.65 -24.23 -14.87
CA SER A 316 -2.99 -24.49 -15.42
C SER A 316 -3.31 -23.80 -16.74
N MET A 317 -2.45 -22.90 -17.24
CA MET A 317 -2.72 -22.15 -18.48
C MET A 317 -1.76 -22.61 -19.58
N SER A 318 -2.29 -22.95 -20.75
CA SER A 318 -1.53 -23.37 -21.93
C SER A 318 -1.66 -22.34 -23.05
N GLN A 319 -0.52 -21.74 -23.43
CA GLN A 319 -0.38 -20.71 -24.48
C GLN A 319 -1.03 -19.34 -24.18
N ARG A 320 -0.84 -18.36 -25.08
CA ARG A 320 -1.37 -17.00 -24.92
C ARG A 320 -2.90 -17.05 -24.86
N GLU A 321 -3.48 -16.53 -23.79
CA GLU A 321 -4.93 -16.46 -23.61
C GLU A 321 -5.39 -15.01 -23.57
N ILE A 322 -6.51 -14.73 -24.22
CA ILE A 322 -7.22 -13.45 -24.08
C ILE A 322 -8.41 -13.73 -23.17
N MET A 323 -8.41 -13.13 -21.97
CA MET A 323 -9.55 -13.21 -21.05
C MET A 323 -10.05 -11.80 -20.78
N ASP A 324 -11.35 -11.56 -20.97
CA ASP A 324 -11.98 -10.26 -20.72
C ASP A 324 -11.29 -9.07 -21.44
N GLY A 325 -10.75 -9.32 -22.64
CA GLY A 325 -10.06 -8.31 -23.46
C GLY A 325 -8.60 -8.03 -23.04
N VAL A 326 -8.07 -8.75 -22.05
CA VAL A 326 -6.68 -8.64 -21.59
C VAL A 326 -5.87 -9.84 -22.12
N GLU A 327 -4.75 -9.57 -22.80
CA GLU A 327 -3.83 -10.59 -23.29
C GLU A 327 -2.87 -11.04 -22.17
N PHE A 328 -2.79 -12.36 -21.96
CA PHE A 328 -1.90 -12.99 -20.99
C PHE A 328 -0.85 -13.85 -21.68
N MET A 329 0.40 -13.69 -21.27
CA MET A 329 1.51 -14.55 -21.67
C MET A 329 1.75 -15.63 -20.62
N CYS A 330 1.74 -16.90 -21.04
CA CYS A 330 2.05 -17.99 -20.12
C CYS A 330 3.56 -18.15 -19.91
N GLY A 331 3.96 -18.38 -18.67
CA GLY A 331 5.35 -18.63 -18.28
C GLY A 331 6.05 -17.42 -17.66
N ARG A 332 7.35 -17.57 -17.41
CA ARG A 332 8.19 -16.50 -16.84
C ARG A 332 8.71 -15.60 -17.98
N PRO A 333 8.73 -14.28 -17.79
CA PRO A 333 9.30 -13.37 -18.78
C PRO A 333 10.81 -13.59 -18.92
N ASP A 334 11.32 -13.50 -20.15
CA ASP A 334 12.76 -13.37 -20.39
C ASP A 334 13.17 -11.91 -20.11
N LEU A 335 13.44 -11.64 -18.83
CA LEU A 335 13.84 -10.31 -18.37
C LEU A 335 15.13 -9.84 -19.03
N GLN A 336 16.03 -10.75 -19.39
CA GLN A 336 17.25 -10.39 -20.08
C GLN A 336 16.95 -9.86 -21.48
N ALA A 337 16.13 -10.57 -22.26
CA ALA A 337 15.73 -10.11 -23.58
C ALA A 337 14.96 -8.78 -23.51
N ILE A 338 13.98 -8.67 -22.60
CA ILE A 338 13.15 -7.47 -22.45
C ILE A 338 14.00 -6.25 -22.07
N ILE A 339 14.83 -6.35 -21.03
CA ILE A 339 15.68 -5.25 -20.57
C ILE A 339 16.71 -4.88 -21.64
N THR A 340 17.28 -5.85 -22.35
CA THR A 340 18.24 -5.58 -23.43
C THR A 340 17.58 -4.83 -24.58
N ALA A 341 16.40 -5.28 -25.03
CA ALA A 341 15.64 -4.63 -26.09
C ALA A 341 15.26 -3.19 -25.71
N HIS A 342 14.73 -3.00 -24.50
CA HIS A 342 14.35 -1.68 -23.99
C HIS A 342 15.56 -0.74 -23.87
N ALA A 343 16.71 -1.26 -23.41
CA ALA A 343 17.94 -0.49 -23.32
C ALA A 343 18.52 -0.15 -24.70
N GLU A 344 18.39 -1.03 -25.69
CA GLU A 344 18.83 -0.79 -27.06
C GLU A 344 17.98 0.29 -27.76
N GLU A 345 16.65 0.23 -27.59
CA GLU A 345 15.71 1.25 -28.08
C GLU A 345 16.08 2.64 -27.54
N ALA A 346 16.28 2.73 -26.22
CA ALA A 346 16.65 3.99 -25.59
C ALA A 346 18.04 4.49 -25.97
N ARG A 347 18.99 3.59 -26.25
CA ARG A 347 20.31 3.97 -26.75
C ARG A 347 20.21 4.58 -28.14
N LEU A 348 19.34 4.04 -29.00
CA LEU A 348 19.11 4.57 -30.35
C LEU A 348 18.41 5.92 -30.30
N SER A 349 17.46 6.12 -29.38
CA SER A 349 16.77 7.40 -29.20
C SER A 349 17.53 8.41 -28.34
N SER A 350 18.67 8.03 -27.75
CA SER A 350 19.41 8.82 -26.76
C SER A 350 18.58 9.22 -25.52
N SER A 351 17.60 8.39 -25.17
CA SER A 351 16.70 8.64 -24.05
C SER A 351 17.28 8.24 -22.70
N SER A 352 16.86 8.95 -21.66
CA SER A 352 17.10 8.55 -20.26
C SER A 352 16.17 7.41 -19.87
N VAL A 353 16.69 6.34 -19.26
CA VAL A 353 15.91 5.15 -18.91
C VAL A 353 15.97 4.84 -17.43
N LEU A 354 14.83 4.43 -16.88
CA LEU A 354 14.76 3.86 -15.54
C LEU A 354 14.14 2.46 -15.60
N ALA A 355 14.80 1.49 -14.97
CA ALA A 355 14.22 0.19 -14.67
C ALA A 355 13.94 0.10 -13.16
N LEU A 356 12.66 0.04 -12.79
CA LEU A 356 12.22 -0.16 -11.40
C LEU A 356 11.71 -1.58 -11.24
N VAL A 357 12.22 -2.31 -10.24
CA VAL A 357 11.91 -3.73 -10.02
C VAL A 357 11.41 -3.96 -8.61
N CYS A 358 10.27 -4.63 -8.47
CA CYS A 358 9.72 -5.08 -7.20
C CYS A 358 9.14 -6.49 -7.34
N GLY A 359 9.75 -7.48 -6.70
CA GLY A 359 9.31 -8.87 -6.81
C GLY A 359 10.23 -9.84 -6.07
N PRO A 360 10.08 -11.16 -6.29
CA PRO A 360 10.92 -12.17 -5.65
C PRO A 360 12.41 -11.95 -5.93
N SER A 361 13.29 -12.30 -4.98
CA SER A 361 14.75 -12.09 -5.09
C SER A 361 15.34 -12.60 -6.41
N GLY A 362 14.96 -13.79 -6.87
CA GLY A 362 15.42 -14.33 -8.15
C GLY A 362 15.03 -13.49 -9.37
N MET A 363 13.88 -12.80 -9.34
CA MET A 363 13.47 -11.85 -10.39
C MET A 363 14.32 -10.58 -10.32
N ALA A 364 14.52 -10.03 -9.12
CA ALA A 364 15.34 -8.85 -8.90
C ALA A 364 16.79 -9.09 -9.34
N ASP A 365 17.37 -10.24 -8.98
CA ASP A 365 18.72 -10.64 -9.37
C ASP A 365 18.88 -10.77 -10.90
N GLN A 366 17.91 -11.39 -11.58
CA GLN A 366 17.90 -11.50 -13.03
C GLN A 366 17.83 -10.12 -13.70
N ALA A 367 16.95 -9.25 -13.22
CA ALA A 367 16.82 -7.90 -13.75
C ALA A 367 18.09 -7.07 -13.51
N ARG A 368 18.67 -7.15 -12.30
CA ARG A 368 19.93 -6.46 -11.96
C ARG A 368 21.08 -6.92 -12.85
N ALA A 369 21.20 -8.23 -13.08
CA ALA A 369 22.20 -8.80 -13.98
C ALA A 369 22.00 -8.35 -15.43
N ALA A 370 20.75 -8.32 -15.91
CA ALA A 370 20.42 -7.85 -17.26
C ALA A 370 20.73 -6.36 -17.46
N VAL A 371 20.35 -5.50 -16.50
CA VAL A 371 20.69 -4.07 -16.54
C VAL A 371 22.20 -3.86 -16.55
N HIS A 372 22.94 -4.56 -15.69
CA HIS A 372 24.39 -4.46 -15.67
C HIS A 372 25.02 -4.85 -17.02
N ARG A 373 24.51 -5.88 -17.70
CA ARG A 373 24.96 -6.24 -19.05
C ARG A 373 24.62 -5.17 -20.08
N ALA A 374 23.42 -4.60 -20.04
CA ALA A 374 23.01 -3.51 -20.93
C ALA A 374 23.89 -2.27 -20.76
N MET A 375 24.22 -1.90 -19.52
CA MET A 375 25.15 -0.80 -19.22
C MET A 375 26.54 -1.06 -19.79
N ARG A 376 27.06 -2.29 -19.69
CA ARG A 376 28.34 -2.68 -20.30
C ARG A 376 28.35 -2.60 -21.83
N ARG A 377 27.18 -2.71 -22.48
CA ARG A 377 27.01 -2.57 -23.93
C ARG A 377 26.82 -1.12 -24.41
N GLY A 378 26.92 -0.14 -23.51
CA GLY A 378 26.94 1.28 -23.86
C GLY A 378 25.71 2.08 -23.42
N CYS A 379 24.69 1.43 -22.84
CA CYS A 379 23.48 2.12 -22.33
C CYS A 379 23.76 2.75 -20.95
N ARG A 380 24.58 3.81 -20.91
CA ARG A 380 25.03 4.44 -19.65
C ARG A 380 23.96 5.27 -18.94
N SER A 381 22.90 5.70 -19.66
CA SER A 381 21.77 6.45 -19.11
C SER A 381 20.74 5.59 -18.37
N LEU A 382 20.89 4.25 -18.42
CA LEU A 382 20.00 3.30 -17.75
C LEU A 382 20.27 3.27 -16.24
N ARG A 383 19.27 3.67 -15.46
CA ARG A 383 19.27 3.56 -13.99
C ARG A 383 18.47 2.35 -13.54
N TYR A 384 19.01 1.60 -12.59
CA TYR A 384 18.31 0.53 -11.90
C TYR A 384 17.85 1.00 -10.52
N VAL A 385 16.60 0.70 -10.17
CA VAL A 385 16.03 0.89 -8.84
C VAL A 385 15.34 -0.39 -8.44
N GLU A 386 15.60 -0.85 -7.23
CA GLU A 386 14.99 -2.04 -6.67
C GLU A 386 14.19 -1.61 -5.44
N GLU A 387 12.89 -1.90 -5.46
CA GLU A 387 12.04 -1.81 -4.29
C GLU A 387 11.85 -3.23 -3.75
N SER A 388 12.61 -3.57 -2.71
CA SER A 388 12.50 -4.83 -2.00
C SER A 388 11.91 -4.61 -0.62
N PHE A 389 11.03 -5.52 -0.23
CA PHE A 389 10.32 -5.49 1.03
C PHE A 389 10.48 -6.87 1.67
N ASP A 390 11.70 -7.11 2.18
CA ASP A 390 12.08 -8.35 2.87
C ASP A 390 11.71 -8.23 4.35
N TRP A 391 10.42 -8.27 4.67
CA TRP A 391 9.95 -8.35 6.05
C TRP A 391 9.39 -9.73 6.39
#